data_AF-A0A401NGB7-F1
#
_entry.id   AF-A0A401NGB7-F1
#
_cell.length_a   1.000
_cell.length_b   1.000
_cell.length_c   1.000
_cell.angle_alpha   90.00
_cell.angle_beta   90.00
_cell.angle_gamma   90.00
#
_symmetry.space_group_name_H-M   'P 1'
#
loop_
_entity.id
_entity.type
_entity.pdbx_description
1 polymer ?
#
loop_
_entity_poly.entity_id
_entity_poly.type
_entity_poly.pdbx_seq_one_letter_code
_entity_poly.pdbx_strand_id
1 'polypeptide(L)'
;MHTGRRPSGLCGAALLVAARMHDFRRTVKEVIRVVKVCESTLRKRLNEFEETPTSQLTIDEFMKIDLEEECDPPSFTAGKRKIRLQQLEQELSKKLVDFEGEIASYQDEIETELEITRPRYRGAYATYAKGDALDDGASVTSSGLGEEEGEDEELTAVANHLNKDFCDDFLNEEQPKDNDKTEEKKELEPPPKPPNISSLLGPLPTAASLGLKESIEECIAADEPESSKDACFS
;
A
#
# COMPACT_ATOMS: atom_id res chain seq x y z
N MET A 1 35.49 -2.86 -19.35
CA MET A 1 34.59 -1.76 -19.85
C MET A 1 34.66 -1.39 -21.36
N HIS A 2 35.37 -2.11 -22.24
CA HIS A 2 35.55 -1.70 -23.65
C HIS A 2 34.83 -2.58 -24.71
N THR A 3 34.32 -3.74 -24.34
CA THR A 3 33.70 -4.68 -25.29
C THR A 3 32.34 -4.16 -25.78
N GLY A 4 32.14 -4.13 -27.10
CA GLY A 4 30.88 -3.72 -27.73
C GLY A 4 30.52 -2.22 -27.64
N ARG A 5 31.44 -1.35 -27.21
CA ARG A 5 31.20 0.08 -26.99
C ARG A 5 32.00 0.96 -27.95
N ARG A 6 31.45 2.12 -28.33
CA ARG A 6 32.20 3.11 -29.11
C ARG A 6 33.33 3.71 -28.26
N PRO A 7 34.60 3.58 -28.67
CA PRO A 7 35.75 4.03 -27.88
C PRO A 7 35.76 5.55 -27.66
N SER A 8 35.24 6.32 -28.61
CA SER A 8 35.14 7.78 -28.50
C SER A 8 34.38 8.21 -27.25
N GLY A 9 33.23 7.59 -26.94
CA GLY A 9 32.45 7.96 -25.76
C GLY A 9 33.19 7.73 -24.45
N LEU A 10 33.94 6.62 -24.36
CA LEU A 10 34.75 6.29 -23.19
C LEU A 10 35.94 7.25 -23.05
N CYS A 11 36.64 7.54 -24.15
CA CYS A 11 37.75 8.49 -24.17
C CYS A 11 37.29 9.90 -23.73
N GLY A 12 36.13 10.35 -24.18
CA GLY A 12 35.58 11.65 -23.77
C GLY A 12 35.27 11.72 -22.28
N ALA A 13 34.70 10.67 -21.71
CA ALA A 13 34.42 10.62 -20.27
C ALA A 13 35.72 10.62 -19.47
N ALA A 14 36.69 9.80 -19.87
CA ALA A 14 38.02 9.75 -19.25
C ALA A 14 38.75 11.10 -19.30
N LEU A 15 38.70 11.79 -20.45
CA LEU A 15 39.27 13.14 -20.60
C LEU A 15 38.65 14.12 -19.62
N LEU A 16 37.33 14.08 -19.44
CA LEU A 16 36.63 15.01 -18.55
C LEU A 16 36.94 14.72 -17.07
N VAL A 17 37.01 13.44 -16.69
CA VAL A 17 37.37 13.00 -15.34
C VAL A 17 38.81 13.42 -15.02
N ALA A 18 39.77 13.08 -15.89
CA ALA A 18 41.17 13.47 -15.72
C ALA A 18 41.36 14.99 -15.66
N ALA A 19 40.64 15.74 -16.50
CA ALA A 19 40.68 17.20 -16.47
C ALA A 19 40.24 17.76 -15.10
N ARG A 20 39.19 17.18 -14.49
CA ARG A 20 38.76 17.58 -13.14
C ARG A 20 39.74 17.16 -12.05
N MET A 21 40.31 15.96 -12.14
CA MET A 21 41.29 15.46 -11.17
C MET A 21 42.57 16.31 -11.11
N HIS A 22 42.94 16.95 -12.23
CA HIS A 22 44.13 17.79 -12.35
C HIS A 22 43.82 19.30 -12.36
N ASP A 23 42.64 19.71 -11.87
CA ASP A 23 42.17 21.11 -11.84
C ASP A 23 42.19 21.84 -13.21
N PHE A 24 42.18 21.07 -14.29
CA PHE A 24 42.10 21.58 -15.64
C PHE A 24 40.64 21.79 -16.06
N ARG A 25 40.15 23.02 -15.88
CA ARG A 25 38.75 23.33 -16.14
C ARG A 25 38.44 23.31 -17.65
N ARG A 26 37.68 22.29 -18.06
CA ARG A 26 37.11 22.14 -19.41
C ARG A 26 35.61 21.91 -19.31
N THR A 27 34.88 22.49 -20.27
CA THR A 27 33.44 22.31 -20.35
C THR A 27 33.10 21.03 -21.11
N VAL A 28 31.95 20.44 -20.79
CA VAL A 28 31.40 19.28 -21.51
C VAL A 28 31.29 19.56 -23.02
N LYS A 29 30.90 20.78 -23.40
CA LYS A 29 30.78 21.21 -24.81
C LYS A 29 32.12 21.20 -25.55
N GLU A 30 33.22 21.58 -24.90
CA GLU A 30 34.57 21.54 -25.49
C GLU A 30 35.01 20.11 -25.77
N VAL A 31 34.80 19.20 -24.80
CA VAL A 31 35.14 17.78 -24.94
C VAL A 31 34.32 17.12 -26.05
N ILE A 32 33.01 17.37 -26.08
CA ILE A 32 32.10 16.87 -27.13
C ILE A 32 32.58 17.30 -28.52
N ARG A 33 33.02 18.55 -28.67
CA ARG A 33 33.50 19.08 -29.96
C ARG A 33 34.72 18.34 -30.48
N VAL A 34 35.60 17.86 -29.60
CA VAL A 34 36.81 17.11 -29.96
C VAL A 34 36.48 15.65 -30.25
N VAL A 35 35.73 15.01 -29.35
CA VAL A 35 35.53 13.55 -29.34
C VAL A 35 34.36 13.11 -30.24
N LYS A 36 33.56 14.07 -30.71
CA LYS A 36 32.45 13.86 -31.68
C LYS A 36 31.40 12.86 -31.18
N VAL A 37 30.92 13.05 -29.96
CA VAL A 37 29.85 12.23 -29.34
C VAL A 37 28.73 13.11 -28.79
N CYS A 38 27.53 12.56 -28.66
CA CYS A 38 26.40 13.28 -28.07
C CYS A 38 26.61 13.50 -26.56
N GLU A 39 26.07 14.60 -26.02
CA GLU A 39 26.11 14.89 -24.58
C GLU A 39 25.48 13.77 -23.75
N SER A 40 24.35 13.23 -24.19
CA SER A 40 23.68 12.09 -23.55
C SER A 40 24.57 10.85 -23.47
N THR A 41 25.41 10.62 -24.49
CA THR A 41 26.37 9.51 -24.50
C THR A 41 27.47 9.75 -23.47
N LEU A 42 28.01 10.97 -23.40
CA LEU A 42 29.03 11.32 -22.42
C LEU A 42 28.49 11.17 -20.99
N ARG A 43 27.30 11.71 -20.73
CA ARG A 43 26.62 11.59 -19.43
C ARG A 43 26.41 10.13 -19.04
N LYS A 44 25.92 9.31 -19.95
CA LYS A 44 25.76 7.86 -19.71
C LYS A 44 27.07 7.19 -19.32
N ARG A 45 28.20 7.53 -19.96
CA ARG A 45 29.51 6.97 -19.62
C ARG A 45 30.05 7.47 -18.27
N LEU A 46 29.75 8.70 -17.89
CA LEU A 46 30.09 9.23 -16.56
C LEU A 46 29.29 8.53 -15.46
N ASN A 47 27.98 8.34 -15.65
CA ASN A 47 27.15 7.61 -14.69
C ASN A 47 27.58 6.13 -14.57
N GLU A 48 27.94 5.48 -15.68
CA GLU A 48 28.48 4.12 -15.64
C GLU A 48 29.83 4.05 -14.89
N PHE A 49 30.64 5.12 -14.92
CA PHE A 49 31.86 5.21 -14.11
C PHE A 49 31.53 5.43 -12.64
N GLU A 50 30.53 6.26 -12.34
CA GLU A 50 30.03 6.50 -10.97
C GLU A 50 29.59 5.20 -10.28
N GLU A 51 28.99 4.25 -11.00
CA GLU A 51 28.61 2.94 -10.47
C GLU A 51 29.79 2.00 -10.16
N THR A 52 31.03 2.37 -10.49
CA THR A 52 32.23 1.56 -10.20
C THR A 52 32.82 1.86 -8.83
N PRO A 53 33.48 0.89 -8.16
CA PRO A 53 34.18 1.15 -6.90
C PRO A 53 35.28 2.21 -7.04
N THR A 54 35.90 2.33 -8.22
CA THR A 54 36.93 3.34 -8.53
C THR A 54 36.43 4.77 -8.39
N SER A 55 35.13 5.03 -8.60
CA SER A 55 34.56 6.39 -8.50
C SER A 55 34.52 6.90 -7.06
N GLN A 56 34.54 6.00 -6.08
CA GLN A 56 34.45 6.30 -4.65
C GLN A 56 35.82 6.63 -4.05
N LEU A 57 36.91 6.38 -4.79
CA LEU A 57 38.27 6.67 -4.36
C LEU A 57 38.54 8.17 -4.39
N THR A 58 39.31 8.64 -3.40
CA THR A 58 39.91 9.97 -3.47
C THR A 58 40.95 10.02 -4.60
N ILE A 59 41.29 11.23 -5.06
CA ILE A 59 42.28 11.42 -6.12
C ILE A 59 43.63 10.80 -5.72
N ASP A 60 44.02 10.93 -4.46
CA ASP A 60 45.28 10.39 -3.94
C ASP A 60 45.29 8.86 -3.89
N GLU A 61 44.16 8.24 -3.54
CA GLU A 61 44.00 6.78 -3.52
C GLU A 61 44.01 6.21 -4.95
N PHE A 62 43.27 6.84 -5.86
CA PHE A 62 43.21 6.44 -7.26
C PHE A 62 44.60 6.41 -7.93
N MET A 63 45.50 7.32 -7.54
CA MET A 63 46.87 7.37 -8.10
C MET A 63 47.83 6.34 -7.49
N LYS A 64 47.47 5.70 -6.37
CA LYS A 64 48.34 4.79 -5.61
C LYS A 64 47.88 3.34 -5.64
N ILE A 65 46.58 3.11 -5.83
CA ILE A 65 45.94 1.81 -5.69
C ILE A 65 45.41 1.40 -7.06
N ASP A 66 45.88 0.25 -7.55
CA ASP A 66 45.21 -0.48 -8.63
C ASP A 66 44.24 -1.49 -8.00
N LEU A 67 42.98 -1.45 -8.44
CA LEU A 67 41.98 -2.45 -8.05
C LEU A 67 42.14 -3.68 -8.96
N GLU A 68 42.20 -4.87 -8.35
CA GLU A 68 42.31 -6.13 -9.10
C GLU A 68 40.96 -6.59 -9.69
N GLU A 69 39.84 -6.14 -9.12
CA GLU A 69 38.50 -6.59 -9.51
C GLU A 69 38.00 -5.86 -10.76
N GLU A 70 37.73 -6.62 -11.84
CA GLU A 70 37.09 -6.07 -13.04
C GLU A 70 35.57 -6.04 -12.88
N CYS A 71 34.96 -4.87 -13.13
CA CYS A 71 33.52 -4.74 -13.12
C CYS A 71 32.86 -5.30 -14.38
N ASP A 72 31.73 -5.97 -14.17
CA ASP A 72 30.85 -6.48 -15.22
C ASP A 72 30.37 -5.38 -16.20
N PRO A 73 30.12 -5.70 -17.48
CA PRO A 73 29.50 -4.76 -18.42
C PRO A 73 28.04 -4.48 -18.02
N PRO A 74 27.49 -3.28 -18.32
CA PRO A 74 26.16 -2.89 -17.89
C PRO A 74 25.05 -3.72 -18.53
N SER A 75 25.30 -4.33 -19.69
CA SER A 75 24.35 -5.28 -20.29
C SER A 75 24.14 -6.49 -19.40
N PHE A 76 25.19 -6.93 -18.71
CA PHE A 76 25.14 -8.05 -17.79
C PHE A 76 24.52 -7.66 -16.45
N THR A 77 24.93 -6.53 -15.86
CA THR A 77 24.33 -6.04 -14.61
C THR A 77 22.85 -5.68 -14.79
N ALA A 78 22.48 -5.04 -15.90
CA ALA A 78 21.08 -4.77 -16.23
C ALA A 78 20.29 -6.07 -16.47
N GLY A 79 20.90 -7.08 -17.10
CA GLY A 79 20.30 -8.41 -17.26
C GLY A 79 20.02 -9.07 -15.91
N LYS A 80 20.99 -9.11 -15.01
CA LYS A 80 20.83 -9.62 -13.63
C LYS A 80 19.75 -8.86 -12.87
N ARG A 81 19.74 -7.52 -12.93
CA ARG A 81 18.74 -6.68 -12.28
C ARG A 81 17.33 -6.99 -12.79
N LYS A 82 17.16 -7.15 -14.10
CA LYS A 82 15.87 -7.50 -14.71
C LYS A 82 15.36 -8.85 -14.21
N ILE A 83 16.23 -9.87 -14.17
CA ILE A 83 15.86 -11.21 -13.69
C ILE A 83 15.46 -11.15 -12.21
N ARG A 84 16.23 -10.45 -11.38
CA ARG A 84 15.92 -10.30 -9.95
C ARG A 84 14.57 -9.60 -9.73
N LEU A 85 14.30 -8.54 -10.49
CA LEU A 85 13.02 -7.83 -10.40
C LEU A 85 11.84 -8.74 -10.77
N GLN A 86 11.98 -9.54 -11.83
CA GLN A 86 10.96 -10.49 -12.24
C GLN A 86 10.72 -11.59 -11.17
N GLN A 87 11.77 -12.05 -10.49
CA GLN A 87 11.63 -13.01 -9.39
C GLN A 87 10.87 -12.40 -8.21
N LEU A 88 11.18 -11.15 -7.85
CA LEU A 88 10.50 -10.45 -6.77
C LEU A 88 9.02 -10.25 -7.08
N GLU A 89 8.69 -9.88 -8.32
CA GLU A 89 7.32 -9.73 -8.81
C GLU A 89 6.53 -11.05 -8.73
N GLN A 90 7.16 -12.17 -9.09
CA GLN A 90 6.56 -13.51 -8.96
C GLN A 90 6.34 -13.92 -7.51
N GLU A 91 7.28 -13.59 -6.61
CA GLU A 91 7.11 -13.88 -5.20
C GLU A 91 5.98 -13.05 -4.59
N LEU A 92 5.91 -11.76 -4.93
CA LEU A 92 4.83 -10.86 -4.53
C LEU A 92 3.48 -11.35 -5.03
N SER A 93 3.37 -11.72 -6.31
CA SER A 93 2.12 -12.21 -6.87
C SER A 93 1.67 -13.51 -6.23
N LYS A 94 2.60 -14.42 -5.92
CA LYS A 94 2.27 -15.64 -5.18
C LYS A 94 1.73 -15.32 -3.78
N LYS A 95 2.40 -14.43 -3.04
CA LYS A 95 1.95 -14.02 -1.70
C LYS A 95 0.56 -13.39 -1.74
N LEU A 96 0.24 -12.59 -2.78
CA LEU A 96 -1.09 -12.03 -2.95
C LEU A 96 -2.15 -13.11 -3.09
N VAL A 97 -1.90 -14.15 -3.90
CA VAL A 97 -2.82 -15.29 -4.04
C VAL A 97 -2.98 -16.05 -2.71
N ASP A 98 -1.87 -16.25 -1.99
CA ASP A 98 -1.90 -16.92 -0.68
C ASP A 98 -2.76 -16.12 0.34
N PHE A 99 -2.60 -14.80 0.40
CA PHE A 99 -3.40 -13.93 1.25
C PHE A 99 -4.87 -13.86 0.84
N GLU A 100 -5.16 -13.83 -0.46
CA GLU A 100 -6.54 -13.85 -0.97
C GLU A 100 -7.28 -15.13 -0.53
N GLY A 101 -6.59 -16.28 -0.57
CA GLY A 101 -7.12 -17.54 -0.05
C GLY A 101 -7.36 -17.54 1.47
N GLU A 102 -6.45 -16.95 2.24
CA GLU A 102 -6.60 -16.79 3.69
C GLU A 102 -7.79 -15.89 4.04
N ILE A 103 -7.94 -14.76 3.32
CA ILE A 103 -9.07 -13.84 3.48
C ILE A 103 -10.40 -14.56 3.17
N ALA A 104 -10.47 -15.31 2.06
CA ALA A 104 -11.67 -16.07 1.71
C ALA A 104 -12.03 -17.11 2.78
N SER A 105 -11.04 -17.82 3.33
CA SER A 105 -11.26 -18.78 4.41
C SER A 105 -11.84 -18.10 5.65
N TYR A 106 -11.34 -16.92 6.03
CA TYR A 106 -11.89 -16.17 7.16
C TYR A 106 -13.30 -15.65 6.87
N GLN A 107 -13.60 -15.22 5.64
CA GLN A 107 -14.95 -14.82 5.25
C GLN A 107 -15.94 -15.98 5.38
N ASP A 108 -15.58 -17.18 4.91
CA ASP A 108 -16.42 -18.37 5.01
C ASP A 108 -16.68 -18.78 6.48
N GLU A 109 -15.64 -18.71 7.33
CA GLU A 109 -15.77 -18.99 8.76
C GLU A 109 -16.71 -17.98 9.46
N ILE A 110 -16.56 -16.69 9.14
CA ILE A 110 -17.43 -15.63 9.66
C ILE A 110 -18.88 -15.86 9.23
N GLU A 111 -19.16 -16.11 7.94
CA GLU A 111 -20.53 -16.33 7.46
C GLU A 111 -21.15 -17.58 8.10
N THR A 112 -20.36 -18.64 8.30
CA THR A 112 -20.83 -19.86 8.96
C THR A 112 -21.24 -19.60 10.40
N GLU A 113 -20.43 -18.87 11.18
CA GLU A 113 -20.75 -18.49 12.56
C GLU A 113 -21.95 -17.52 12.63
N LEU A 114 -22.06 -16.59 11.68
CA LEU A 114 -23.23 -15.71 11.57
C LEU A 114 -24.51 -16.52 11.30
N GLU A 115 -24.49 -17.50 10.40
CA GLU A 115 -25.64 -18.36 10.12
C GLU A 115 -26.03 -19.24 11.32
N ILE A 116 -25.06 -19.71 12.12
CA ILE A 116 -25.32 -20.46 13.35
C ILE A 116 -25.99 -19.59 14.41
N THR A 117 -25.55 -18.33 14.54
CA THR A 117 -26.05 -17.39 15.56
C THR A 117 -27.36 -16.71 15.16
N ARG A 118 -27.78 -16.79 13.88
CA ARG A 118 -29.09 -16.30 13.42
C ARG A 118 -30.23 -16.94 14.23
N PRO A 119 -31.14 -16.14 14.83
CA PRO A 119 -32.27 -16.66 15.59
C PRO A 119 -33.18 -17.54 14.72
N ARG A 120 -33.18 -18.86 14.94
CA ARG A 120 -34.16 -19.74 14.29
C ARG A 120 -35.48 -19.69 15.04
N TYR A 121 -36.40 -18.84 14.57
CA TYR A 121 -37.78 -18.81 15.07
C TYR A 121 -38.41 -20.21 14.93
N ARG A 122 -38.82 -20.83 16.05
CA ARG A 122 -39.49 -22.14 16.11
C ARG A 122 -40.88 -22.02 16.73
N GLY A 123 -41.83 -22.86 16.31
CA GLY A 123 -43.21 -22.88 16.85
C GLY A 123 -44.16 -21.92 16.11
N ALA A 124 -45.21 -21.42 16.78
CA ALA A 124 -46.26 -20.58 16.17
C ALA A 124 -45.74 -19.28 15.51
N TYR A 125 -44.54 -18.82 15.89
CA TYR A 125 -43.87 -17.67 15.29
C TYR A 125 -42.97 -18.03 14.09
N ALA A 126 -42.73 -19.32 13.83
CA ALA A 126 -41.90 -19.78 12.70
C ALA A 126 -42.52 -19.48 11.33
N THR A 127 -43.84 -19.30 11.24
CA THR A 127 -44.54 -18.96 9.99
C THR A 127 -44.25 -17.55 9.51
N TYR A 128 -43.86 -16.63 10.39
CA TYR A 128 -43.48 -15.27 10.02
C TYR A 128 -42.04 -15.17 9.50
N ALA A 129 -41.17 -16.12 9.87
CA ALA A 129 -39.79 -16.19 9.41
C ALA A 129 -39.61 -17.03 8.11
N LYS A 130 -40.71 -17.58 7.56
CA LYS A 130 -40.72 -18.51 6.42
C LYS A 130 -41.43 -17.93 5.18
N GLY A 131 -41.39 -16.62 4.99
CA GLY A 131 -41.62 -16.02 3.69
C GLY A 131 -40.33 -16.10 2.87
N ASP A 132 -40.43 -16.54 1.62
CA ASP A 132 -39.38 -16.58 0.59
C ASP A 132 -38.43 -17.79 0.54
N ALA A 133 -39.00 -18.98 0.47
CA ALA A 133 -38.34 -20.09 -0.22
C ALA A 133 -39.31 -20.74 -1.24
N LEU A 134 -38.97 -20.57 -2.54
CA LEU A 134 -39.55 -21.09 -3.79
C LEU A 134 -40.70 -20.23 -4.36
N ASP A 135 -40.57 -19.55 -5.50
CA ASP A 135 -40.21 -20.07 -6.83
C ASP A 135 -39.64 -18.98 -7.77
N ASP A 136 -38.94 -19.47 -8.79
CA ASP A 136 -38.12 -18.83 -9.80
C ASP A 136 -38.82 -17.74 -10.66
N GLY A 137 -38.08 -16.69 -11.01
CA GLY A 137 -38.30 -15.87 -12.21
C GLY A 137 -39.40 -14.80 -12.23
N ALA A 138 -39.17 -13.66 -11.56
CA ALA A 138 -39.62 -12.29 -11.93
C ALA A 138 -39.41 -11.36 -10.71
N SER A 139 -38.44 -10.44 -10.72
CA SER A 139 -38.71 -9.04 -11.12
C SER A 139 -40.15 -8.61 -10.85
N VAL A 140 -40.37 -7.79 -9.81
CA VAL A 140 -41.10 -6.50 -9.84
C VAL A 140 -41.25 -5.98 -8.39
N THR A 141 -40.32 -5.08 -8.04
CA THR A 141 -40.54 -3.78 -7.40
C THR A 141 -41.48 -3.65 -6.19
N SER A 142 -40.89 -3.39 -5.03
CA SER A 142 -41.38 -2.33 -4.14
C SER A 142 -40.91 -0.99 -4.72
N SER A 143 -41.66 -0.48 -5.69
CA SER A 143 -41.50 0.91 -6.12
C SER A 143 -42.04 1.82 -5.01
N GLY A 144 -41.12 2.56 -4.40
CA GLY A 144 -41.38 3.73 -3.56
C GLY A 144 -40.33 3.83 -2.44
N LEU A 145 -39.09 4.26 -2.68
CA LEU A 145 -38.55 5.12 -3.73
C LEU A 145 -37.07 4.78 -3.93
N GLY A 146 -36.62 4.78 -5.19
CA GLY A 146 -35.22 4.97 -5.56
C GLY A 146 -34.45 3.69 -5.86
N GLU A 147 -34.48 3.27 -7.12
CA GLU A 147 -33.35 2.56 -7.72
C GLU A 147 -32.14 3.50 -7.66
N GLU A 148 -31.18 3.20 -6.81
CA GLU A 148 -29.83 3.78 -6.89
C GLU A 148 -28.88 2.61 -7.12
N GLU A 149 -28.87 2.08 -8.35
CA GLU A 149 -27.71 1.34 -8.87
C GLU A 149 -26.45 2.26 -8.99
N GLY A 150 -26.54 3.52 -8.52
CA GLY A 150 -25.44 4.47 -8.42
C GLY A 150 -24.78 4.57 -7.04
N GLU A 151 -25.43 4.11 -5.96
CA GLU A 151 -24.92 4.26 -4.59
C GLU A 151 -23.70 3.35 -4.32
N ASP A 152 -23.66 2.15 -4.92
CA ASP A 152 -22.53 1.22 -4.75
C ASP A 152 -21.26 1.70 -5.47
N GLU A 153 -21.38 2.40 -6.61
CA GLU A 153 -20.25 2.99 -7.31
C GLU A 153 -19.64 4.17 -6.53
N GLU A 154 -20.47 5.01 -5.91
CA GLU A 154 -19.98 6.11 -5.07
C GLU A 154 -19.34 5.57 -3.79
N LEU A 155 -19.94 4.56 -3.15
CA LEU A 155 -19.39 3.91 -1.96
C LEU A 155 -18.08 3.16 -2.24
N THR A 156 -17.99 2.43 -3.36
CA THR A 156 -16.74 1.79 -3.78
C THR A 156 -15.69 2.81 -4.23
N ALA A 157 -16.08 3.92 -4.86
CA ALA A 157 -15.17 5.01 -5.18
C ALA A 157 -14.62 5.69 -3.91
N VAL A 158 -15.46 5.90 -2.89
CA VAL A 158 -15.04 6.44 -1.59
C VAL A 158 -14.12 5.46 -0.86
N ALA A 159 -14.44 4.16 -0.85
CA ALA A 159 -13.58 3.14 -0.26
C ALA A 159 -12.21 3.10 -0.95
N ASN A 160 -12.18 3.12 -2.29
CA ASN A 160 -10.95 3.16 -3.07
C ASN A 160 -10.15 4.46 -2.85
N HIS A 161 -10.83 5.60 -2.71
CA HIS A 161 -10.18 6.89 -2.45
C HIS A 161 -9.54 6.92 -1.06
N LEU A 162 -10.27 6.49 -0.02
CA LEU A 162 -9.76 6.44 1.35
C LEU A 162 -8.60 5.45 1.50
N ASN A 163 -8.68 4.29 0.83
CA ASN A 163 -7.63 3.29 0.89
C ASN A 163 -6.36 3.77 0.15
N LYS A 164 -6.53 4.56 -0.92
CA LYS A 164 -5.43 5.19 -1.65
C LYS A 164 -4.72 6.23 -0.81
N ASP A 165 -5.45 7.08 -0.10
CA ASP A 165 -4.87 8.09 0.80
C ASP A 165 -4.12 7.42 1.96
N PHE A 166 -4.63 6.30 2.46
CA PHE A 166 -3.97 5.51 3.51
C PHE A 166 -2.68 4.83 3.04
N CYS A 167 -2.64 4.32 1.80
CA CYS A 167 -1.43 3.74 1.21
C CYS A 167 -0.38 4.82 0.89
N ASP A 168 -0.79 5.99 0.40
CA ASP A 168 0.13 7.09 0.09
C ASP A 168 0.78 7.67 1.37
N ASP A 169 0.08 7.72 2.51
CA ASP A 169 0.67 8.14 3.80
C ASP A 169 1.76 7.17 4.29
N PHE A 170 1.61 5.86 4.05
CA PHE A 170 2.65 4.87 4.37
C PHE A 170 3.85 4.92 3.41
N LEU A 171 3.62 5.21 2.13
CA LEU A 171 4.68 5.27 1.11
C LEU A 171 5.47 6.60 1.17
N ASN A 172 4.89 7.66 1.73
CA ASN A 172 5.55 8.97 1.85
C ASN A 172 6.44 9.11 3.09
N GLU A 173 6.35 8.21 4.09
CA GLU A 173 7.26 8.18 5.26
C GLU A 173 8.59 7.46 4.97
N GLU A 174 8.70 6.67 3.90
CA GLU A 174 9.98 6.08 3.47
C GLU A 174 10.58 6.84 2.28
N GLN A 175 11.15 8.01 2.55
CA GLN A 175 12.23 8.55 1.71
C GLN A 175 13.54 7.80 2.05
N PRO A 176 14.12 7.01 1.13
CA PRO A 176 15.39 6.35 1.37
C PRO A 176 16.52 7.38 1.32
N LYS A 177 17.10 7.68 2.48
CA LYS A 177 18.46 8.22 2.56
C LYS A 177 19.40 7.03 2.50
N ASP A 178 19.92 6.74 1.33
CA ASP A 178 21.03 5.81 1.16
C ASP A 178 22.25 6.34 1.94
N ASN A 179 22.63 5.64 3.00
CA ASN A 179 24.02 5.38 3.39
C ASN A 179 24.12 4.20 4.36
N ASP A 180 25.16 3.42 4.11
CA ASP A 180 25.43 2.02 4.40
C ASP A 180 25.56 1.57 5.88
N LYS A 181 25.23 0.29 6.10
CA LYS A 181 25.62 -0.69 7.16
C LYS A 181 25.46 -0.35 8.65
N THR A 182 24.65 -1.18 9.33
CA THR A 182 25.07 -2.09 10.42
C THR A 182 23.97 -3.14 10.66
N GLU A 183 24.35 -4.42 10.67
CA GLU A 183 23.49 -5.51 11.12
C GLU A 183 23.28 -5.40 12.64
N GLU A 184 22.09 -5.00 13.08
CA GLU A 184 21.63 -5.26 14.44
C GLU A 184 20.18 -5.77 14.43
N LYS A 185 19.98 -6.85 15.19
CA LYS A 185 18.69 -7.51 15.41
C LYS A 185 17.72 -6.54 16.05
N LYS A 186 16.74 -6.03 15.29
CA LYS A 186 15.64 -5.24 15.85
C LYS A 186 14.45 -6.16 16.11
N GLU A 187 14.13 -6.29 17.39
CA GLU A 187 12.93 -6.94 17.90
C GLU A 187 11.69 -6.37 17.20
N LEU A 188 10.75 -7.27 16.91
CA LEU A 188 9.50 -7.01 16.22
C LEU A 188 8.66 -6.02 17.05
N GLU A 189 8.64 -4.75 16.67
CA GLU A 189 7.67 -3.81 17.23
C GLU A 189 6.25 -4.25 16.80
N PRO A 190 5.27 -4.20 17.73
CA PRO A 190 3.90 -4.58 17.40
C PRO A 190 3.35 -3.66 16.31
N PRO A 191 2.46 -4.17 15.43
CA PRO A 191 1.87 -3.35 14.37
C PRO A 191 1.21 -2.10 14.98
N PRO A 192 1.28 -0.95 14.29
CA PRO A 192 0.68 0.28 14.77
C PRO A 192 -0.80 0.02 15.06
N LYS A 193 -1.23 0.35 16.29
CA LYS A 193 -2.62 0.14 16.71
C LYS A 193 -3.52 0.93 15.74
N PRO A 194 -4.56 0.30 15.17
CA PRO A 194 -5.46 1.01 14.26
C PRO A 194 -6.07 2.20 15.00
N PRO A 195 -6.23 3.35 14.31
CA PRO A 195 -6.80 4.54 14.91
C PRO A 195 -8.19 4.22 15.49
N ASN A 196 -8.49 4.81 16.65
CA ASN A 196 -9.77 4.60 17.31
C ASN A 196 -10.91 5.01 16.38
N ILE A 197 -11.85 4.09 16.15
CA ILE A 197 -13.00 4.24 15.25
C ILE A 197 -13.83 5.49 15.60
N SER A 198 -13.87 5.89 16.88
CA SER A 198 -14.55 7.12 17.32
C SER A 198 -13.93 8.40 16.75
N SER A 199 -12.63 8.38 16.44
CA SER A 199 -11.93 9.53 15.85
C SER A 199 -12.20 9.67 14.35
N LEU A 200 -12.56 8.57 13.69
CA LEU A 200 -12.89 8.54 12.26
C LEU A 200 -14.36 8.87 12.01
N LEU A 201 -15.26 8.33 12.83
CA LEU A 201 -16.71 8.45 12.67
C LEU A 201 -17.31 9.71 13.32
N GLY A 202 -16.53 10.40 14.15
CA GLY A 202 -17.02 11.53 14.95
C GLY A 202 -18.03 11.12 16.03
N PRO A 203 -18.72 12.09 16.67
CA PRO A 203 -19.71 11.81 17.70
C PRO A 203 -20.90 11.04 17.11
N LEU A 204 -21.15 9.82 17.60
CA LEU A 204 -22.28 9.01 17.14
C LEU A 204 -23.62 9.69 17.48
N PRO A 205 -24.61 9.65 16.57
CA PRO A 205 -25.91 10.25 16.82
C PRO A 205 -26.57 9.59 18.03
N THR A 206 -26.88 10.39 19.03
CA THR A 206 -27.59 9.94 20.24
C THR A 206 -29.10 10.05 20.01
N ALA A 207 -29.92 9.26 20.71
CA ALA A 207 -31.39 9.35 20.63
C ALA A 207 -31.94 10.78 20.79
N ALA A 208 -31.27 11.63 21.57
CA ALA A 208 -31.58 13.05 21.70
C ALA A 208 -31.31 13.86 20.41
N SER A 209 -30.22 13.55 19.70
CA SER A 209 -29.88 14.17 18.41
C SER A 209 -30.85 13.81 17.30
N LEU A 210 -31.56 12.69 17.44
CA LEU A 210 -32.57 12.21 16.48
C LEU A 210 -34.00 12.57 16.91
N GLY A 211 -34.18 13.31 18.01
CA GLY A 211 -35.51 13.70 18.51
C GLY A 211 -36.35 12.55 19.06
N LEU A 212 -35.76 11.37 19.27
CA LEU A 212 -36.47 10.15 19.68
C LEU A 212 -36.56 9.98 21.20
N LYS A 213 -35.98 10.91 21.97
CA LYS A 213 -35.84 10.78 23.42
C LYS A 213 -37.18 10.61 24.14
N GLU A 214 -38.16 11.45 23.82
CA GLU A 214 -39.50 11.44 24.45
C GLU A 214 -40.27 10.16 24.09
N SER A 215 -40.14 9.71 22.83
CA SER A 215 -40.80 8.49 22.36
C SER A 215 -40.25 7.23 23.05
N ILE A 216 -38.98 7.22 23.45
CA ILE A 216 -38.36 6.11 24.18
C ILE A 216 -38.74 6.17 25.67
N GLU A 217 -38.74 7.36 26.27
CA GLU A 217 -39.13 7.56 27.68
C GLU A 217 -40.61 7.20 27.90
N GLU A 218 -41.49 7.52 26.95
CA GLU A 218 -42.92 7.15 27.00
C GLU A 218 -43.13 5.63 26.91
N CYS A 219 -42.37 4.94 26.04
CA CYS A 219 -42.44 3.48 25.94
C CYS A 219 -41.97 2.79 27.25
N ILE A 220 -40.98 3.36 27.93
CA ILE A 220 -40.43 2.79 29.18
C ILE A 220 -41.37 3.06 30.37
N ALA A 221 -42.04 4.21 30.40
CA ALA A 221 -42.97 4.57 31.47
C ALA A 221 -44.29 3.77 31.43
N ALA A 222 -44.66 3.22 30.28
CA ALA A 222 -45.89 2.44 30.11
C ALA A 222 -45.85 1.03 30.75
N ASP A 223 -44.68 0.54 31.16
CA ASP A 223 -44.47 -0.83 31.65
C ASP A 223 -44.34 -0.97 33.19
N GLU A 224 -44.54 0.10 33.98
CA GLU A 224 -44.47 0.02 35.45
C GLU A 224 -45.84 -0.38 36.08
N PRO A 225 -45.97 -1.54 36.75
CA PRO A 225 -47.22 -1.95 37.40
C PRO A 225 -47.42 -1.24 38.76
N GLU A 226 -48.61 -0.69 38.99
CA GLU A 226 -48.99 -0.02 40.24
C GLU A 226 -48.82 -0.93 41.48
N SER A 227 -48.01 -0.48 42.45
CA SER A 227 -47.84 -1.15 43.75
C SER A 227 -49.02 -0.91 44.69
N SER A 228 -49.62 -2.01 45.13
CA SER A 228 -50.69 -2.12 46.12
C SER A 228 -50.28 -1.63 47.51
N LYS A 229 -51.09 -0.76 48.11
CA LYS A 229 -50.99 -0.33 49.51
C LYS A 229 -51.53 -1.44 50.43
N ASP A 230 -50.66 -2.04 51.23
CA ASP A 230 -51.07 -2.93 52.32
C ASP A 230 -51.74 -2.15 53.46
N ALA A 231 -52.97 -2.57 53.77
CA ALA A 231 -53.70 -2.21 54.96
C ALA A 231 -53.27 -3.12 56.12
N CYS A 232 -52.75 -2.54 57.19
CA CYS A 232 -52.55 -3.21 58.48
C CYS A 232 -53.85 -3.14 59.29
N PHE A 233 -54.47 -4.28 59.59
CA PHE A 233 -55.54 -4.41 60.57
C PHE A 233 -55.03 -5.27 61.74
N SER A 234 -55.33 -4.82 62.96
CA SER A 234 -55.15 -5.56 64.23
C SER A 234 -56.09 -6.76 64.34
#